data_AF-A0A090W6N3-F1
#
_entry.id   AF-A0A090W6N3-F1
#
_cell.length_a   1.000
_cell.length_b   1.000
_cell.length_c   1.000
_cell.angle_alpha   90.00
_cell.angle_beta   90.00
_cell.angle_gamma   90.00
#
_symmetry.space_group_name_H-M   'P 1'
#
loop_
_entity.id
_entity.type
_entity.pdbx_description
1 polymer ?
#
loop_
_entity_poly.entity_id
_entity_poly.type
_entity_poly.pdbx_seq_one_letter_code
_entity_poly.pdbx_strand_id
1 'polypeptide(L)'
;MYFEPFVAYIPKGHKLHTKNKIKTDELVIEDMLLLEDGHCFRDGVINLCKAFKNHEEDKFQLESGSIETLIKLSNEGLGMTLLPYLHTLDLNTSAKENLHYFEEPAPAREVSIIYHKSELKMQIIEAMQSVISGIIRGAIKFQDVKIISLYPNKKRP
;
A
#
# COMPACT_ATOMS: atom_id res chain seq x y z
N MET A 1 -11.61 -5.47 -11.02
CA MET A 1 -10.85 -5.43 -9.74
C MET A 1 -9.40 -5.69 -10.03
N TYR A 2 -8.52 -5.23 -9.14
CA TYR A 2 -7.08 -5.28 -9.36
C TYR A 2 -6.35 -5.39 -8.03
N PHE A 3 -5.09 -5.80 -8.10
CA PHE A 3 -4.17 -5.69 -6.99
C PHE A 3 -3.32 -4.42 -7.17
N GLU A 4 -2.98 -3.74 -6.10
CA GLU A 4 -2.16 -2.55 -6.17
C GLU A 4 -0.92 -2.75 -5.30
N PRO A 5 0.29 -2.72 -5.88
CA PRO A 5 1.52 -2.87 -5.12
C PRO A 5 1.67 -1.78 -4.06
N PHE A 6 2.26 -2.15 -2.94
CA PHE A 6 2.83 -1.17 -2.01
C PHE A 6 4.19 -0.70 -2.53
N VAL A 7 4.47 0.59 -2.36
CA VAL A 7 5.79 1.19 -2.62
C VAL A 7 6.24 1.87 -1.33
N ALA A 8 7.51 1.72 -0.95
CA ALA A 8 8.02 2.41 0.22
C ALA A 8 8.48 3.82 -0.13
N TYR A 9 8.16 4.77 0.74
CA TYR A 9 8.69 6.12 0.73
C TYR A 9 9.68 6.26 1.88
N ILE A 10 10.96 6.33 1.56
CA ILE A 10 12.07 6.23 2.51
C ILE A 10 12.96 7.48 2.36
N PRO A 11 13.00 8.36 3.38
CA PRO A 11 13.76 9.60 3.29
C PRO A 11 15.26 9.34 3.40
N LYS A 12 16.09 10.27 2.92
CA LYS A 12 17.56 10.14 2.83
C LYS A 12 18.25 9.76 4.15
N GLY A 13 17.68 10.16 5.29
CA GLY A 13 18.22 9.85 6.62
C GLY A 13 17.87 8.47 7.17
N HIS A 14 16.99 7.71 6.51
CA HIS A 14 16.52 6.42 7.02
C HIS A 14 17.44 5.26 6.62
N LYS A 15 17.61 4.27 7.50
CA LYS A 15 18.55 3.13 7.36
C LYS A 15 18.37 2.29 6.08
N LEU A 16 17.16 2.28 5.52
CA LEU A 16 16.83 1.53 4.30
C LEU A 16 17.00 2.34 3.01
N HIS A 17 17.32 3.64 3.07
CA HIS A 17 17.37 4.51 1.90
C HIS A 17 18.46 4.10 0.89
N THR A 18 19.55 3.48 1.34
CA THR A 18 20.63 3.07 0.43
C THR A 18 20.32 1.78 -0.34
N LYS A 19 19.17 1.14 -0.07
CA LYS A 19 18.80 -0.11 -0.73
C LYS A 19 18.07 0.15 -2.04
N ASN A 20 18.50 -0.54 -3.10
CA ASN A 20 17.82 -0.50 -4.39
C ASN A 20 16.43 -1.14 -4.35
N LYS A 21 16.28 -2.23 -3.57
CA LYS A 21 15.01 -2.89 -3.29
C LYS A 21 14.95 -3.27 -1.81
N ILE A 22 13.74 -3.33 -1.26
CA ILE A 22 13.50 -3.71 0.14
C ILE A 22 12.77 -5.04 0.23
N LYS A 23 12.96 -5.76 1.34
CA LYS A 23 12.19 -6.97 1.65
C LYS A 23 11.08 -6.65 2.64
N THR A 24 10.02 -7.47 2.63
CA THR A 24 8.89 -7.29 3.54
C THR A 24 9.24 -7.53 5.01
N ASP A 25 10.18 -8.44 5.29
CA ASP A 25 10.70 -8.74 6.62
C ASP A 25 11.66 -7.66 7.17
N GLU A 26 12.04 -6.68 6.35
CA GLU A 26 12.86 -5.54 6.76
C GLU A 26 12.02 -4.39 7.32
N LEU A 27 10.69 -4.43 7.11
CA LEU A 27 9.76 -3.46 7.68
C LEU A 27 9.71 -3.62 9.20
N VAL A 28 9.64 -2.48 9.89
CA VAL A 28 9.61 -2.35 11.35
C VAL A 28 8.54 -1.31 11.65
N ILE A 29 7.46 -1.71 12.31
CA ILE A 29 6.27 -0.85 12.47
C ILE A 29 6.58 0.42 13.25
N GLU A 30 7.55 0.36 14.17
CA GLU A 30 7.99 1.45 15.03
C GLU A 30 8.67 2.59 14.25
N ASP A 31 9.20 2.31 13.06
CA ASP A 31 9.85 3.31 12.18
C ASP A 31 8.90 3.81 11.08
N MET A 32 7.62 3.43 11.12
CA MET A 32 6.63 3.71 10.08
C MET A 32 5.61 4.77 10.49
N LEU A 33 5.38 5.69 9.57
CA LEU A 33 4.27 6.63 9.61
C LEU A 33 3.04 5.96 8.99
N LEU A 34 1.91 6.03 9.68
CA LEU A 34 0.68 5.36 9.27
C LEU A 34 -0.44 6.37 9.12
N LEU A 35 -1.46 6.03 8.34
CA LEU A 35 -2.69 6.81 8.35
C LEU A 35 -3.41 6.63 9.70
N GLU A 36 -4.33 7.53 10.02
CA GLU A 36 -5.25 7.40 11.15
C GLU A 36 -6.16 6.16 11.01
N ASP A 37 -6.78 5.76 12.12
CA ASP A 37 -7.80 4.71 12.11
C ASP A 37 -8.96 5.04 11.14
N GLY A 38 -9.53 4.00 10.52
CA GLY A 38 -10.63 4.12 9.54
C GLY A 38 -10.17 4.14 8.09
N HIS A 39 -8.87 4.21 7.82
CA HIS A 39 -8.31 4.06 6.48
C HIS A 39 -7.96 2.60 6.17
N CYS A 40 -8.65 1.96 5.22
CA CYS A 40 -8.37 0.57 4.83
C CYS A 40 -6.92 0.32 4.36
N PHE A 41 -6.23 1.38 3.94
CA PHE A 41 -4.81 1.32 3.59
C PHE A 41 -3.92 1.05 4.82
N ARG A 42 -4.23 1.68 5.96
CA ARG A 42 -3.54 1.46 7.24
C ARG A 42 -3.55 -0.01 7.62
N ASP A 43 -4.73 -0.64 7.58
CA ASP A 43 -4.87 -2.07 7.91
C ASP A 43 -4.03 -2.94 6.98
N GLY A 44 -3.96 -2.59 5.69
CA GLY A 44 -3.07 -3.24 4.74
C GLY A 44 -1.60 -3.15 5.15
N VAL A 45 -1.13 -1.96 5.53
CA VAL A 45 0.25 -1.76 6.00
C VAL A 45 0.53 -2.55 7.29
N ILE A 46 -0.38 -2.50 8.27
CA ILE A 46 -0.22 -3.22 9.53
C ILE A 46 -0.20 -4.74 9.30
N ASN A 47 -1.10 -5.27 8.48
CA ASN A 47 -1.14 -6.69 8.15
C ASN A 47 0.12 -7.14 7.42
N LEU A 48 0.66 -6.30 6.53
CA LEU A 48 1.94 -6.54 5.88
C LEU A 48 3.07 -6.66 6.91
N CYS A 49 3.19 -5.76 7.87
CA CYS A 49 4.24 -5.82 8.89
C CYS A 49 4.07 -7.04 9.82
N LYS A 50 2.83 -7.33 10.27
CA LYS A 50 2.52 -8.46 11.16
C LYS A 50 2.68 -9.83 10.50
N ALA A 51 2.50 -9.93 9.20
CA ALA A 51 2.66 -11.20 8.48
C ALA A 51 4.09 -11.75 8.53
N PHE A 52 5.10 -10.88 8.74
CA PHE A 52 6.51 -11.26 8.72
C PHE A 52 7.23 -11.11 10.07
N LYS A 53 6.61 -10.47 11.07
CA LYS A 53 7.16 -10.32 12.41
C LYS A 53 6.08 -10.39 13.50
N ASN A 54 6.36 -11.16 14.55
CA ASN A 54 5.61 -11.14 15.80
C ASN A 54 5.96 -9.86 16.59
N HIS A 55 5.38 -8.72 16.20
CA HIS A 55 5.46 -7.50 17.01
C HIS A 55 4.46 -7.60 18.16
N GLU A 56 4.96 -7.61 19.39
CA GLU A 56 4.16 -7.37 20.60
C GLU A 56 4.33 -5.90 21.01
N GLU A 57 3.20 -5.27 21.34
CA GLU A 57 3.01 -3.91 21.88
C GLU A 57 3.32 -2.71 20.96
N ASP A 58 2.26 -1.97 20.64
CA ASP A 58 2.28 -0.71 19.88
C ASP A 58 2.91 0.42 20.73
N LYS A 59 4.15 0.79 20.43
CA LYS A 59 4.73 2.06 20.90
C LYS A 59 4.61 3.13 19.81
N PHE A 60 4.05 4.27 20.22
CA PHE A 60 4.00 5.57 19.55
C PHE A 60 3.96 5.53 18.02
N GLN A 61 2.76 5.39 17.47
CA GLN A 61 2.51 5.53 16.04
C GLN A 61 2.11 6.97 15.75
N LEU A 62 2.84 7.63 14.86
CA LEU A 62 2.50 8.96 14.41
C LEU A 62 1.52 8.84 13.25
N GLU A 63 0.26 9.17 13.53
CA GLU A 63 -0.85 9.01 12.59
C GLU A 63 -1.15 10.31 11.84
N SER A 64 -1.61 10.19 10.59
CA SER A 64 -2.10 11.33 9.81
C SER A 64 -3.31 10.96 8.95
N GLY A 65 -4.29 11.87 8.82
CA GLY A 65 -5.43 11.67 7.93
C GLY A 65 -5.16 11.71 6.42
N SER A 66 -3.94 12.03 5.96
CA SER A 66 -3.64 12.04 4.51
C SER A 66 -2.23 11.55 4.14
N ILE A 67 -2.14 10.90 2.98
CA ILE A 67 -0.89 10.34 2.43
C ILE A 67 0.13 11.46 2.15
N GLU A 68 -0.34 12.61 1.70
CA GLU A 68 0.50 13.79 1.43
C GLU A 68 1.18 14.29 2.70
N THR A 69 0.50 14.20 3.83
CA THR A 69 1.06 14.60 5.12
C THR A 69 2.09 13.56 5.59
N LEU A 70 1.84 12.26 5.39
CA LEU A 70 2.83 11.22 5.67
C LEU A 70 4.12 11.44 4.88
N ILE A 71 4.03 11.82 3.61
CA ILE A 71 5.19 12.16 2.78
C ILE A 71 5.95 13.35 3.35
N LYS A 72 5.26 14.41 3.77
CA LYS A 72 5.90 15.59 4.40
C LYS A 72 6.62 15.22 5.70
N LEU A 73 5.94 14.51 6.59
CA LEU A 73 6.51 14.06 7.87
C LEU A 73 7.72 13.13 7.65
N SER A 74 7.65 12.27 6.64
CA SER A 74 8.77 11.41 6.24
C SER A 74 9.95 12.24 5.77
N ASN A 75 9.73 13.28 4.98
CA ASN A 75 10.79 14.20 4.54
C ASN A 75 11.44 14.97 5.70
N GLU A 76 10.69 15.25 6.78
CA GLU A 76 11.22 15.81 8.03
C GLU A 76 11.96 14.77 8.90
N GLY A 77 12.08 13.52 8.44
CA GLY A 77 12.85 12.48 9.10
C GLY A 77 12.12 11.76 10.24
N LEU A 78 10.79 11.92 10.34
CA LEU A 78 9.99 11.29 11.41
C LEU A 78 9.75 9.79 11.21
N GLY A 79 10.07 9.26 10.03
CA GLY A 79 9.94 7.84 9.71
C GLY A 79 9.81 7.59 8.21
N MET A 80 9.67 6.34 7.82
CA MET A 80 9.27 5.95 6.46
C MET A 80 7.77 5.71 6.38
N THR A 81 7.19 5.64 5.19
CA THR A 81 5.80 5.21 5.00
C THR A 81 5.68 4.26 3.81
N LEU A 82 4.55 3.57 3.68
CA LEU A 82 4.16 2.92 2.44
C LEU A 82 3.15 3.78 1.71
N LEU A 83 3.15 3.67 0.38
CA LEU A 83 2.25 4.35 -0.54
C LEU A 83 1.57 3.31 -1.45
N PRO A 84 0.30 3.54 -1.82
CA PRO A 84 -0.29 2.86 -2.97
C PRO A 84 0.48 3.25 -4.23
N TYR A 85 0.78 2.28 -5.10
CA TYR A 85 1.51 2.54 -6.34
C TYR A 85 0.93 3.70 -7.17
N LEU A 86 -0.40 3.79 -7.30
CA LEU A 86 -1.02 4.85 -8.12
C LEU A 86 -0.71 6.25 -7.58
N HIS A 87 -0.60 6.41 -6.26
CA HIS A 87 -0.24 7.68 -5.64
C HIS A 87 1.19 8.11 -6.00
N THR A 88 2.08 7.15 -6.26
CA THR A 88 3.47 7.45 -6.64
C THR A 88 3.60 8.08 -8.03
N LEU A 89 2.61 7.89 -8.89
CA LEU A 89 2.62 8.41 -10.25
C LEU A 89 2.58 9.94 -10.27
N ASP A 90 1.82 10.53 -9.33
CA ASP A 90 1.60 11.97 -9.18
C ASP A 90 2.73 12.69 -8.44
N LEU A 91 3.74 11.96 -7.95
CA LEU A 91 4.87 12.57 -7.24
C LEU A 91 5.79 13.32 -8.20
N ASN A 92 6.33 14.45 -7.70
CA ASN A 92 7.35 15.21 -8.39
C ASN A 92 8.70 14.47 -8.41
N THR A 93 9.63 14.91 -9.26
CA THR A 93 10.93 14.24 -9.47
C THR A 93 11.74 14.09 -8.18
N SER A 94 11.76 15.13 -7.33
CA SER A 94 12.49 15.10 -6.06
C SER A 94 11.92 14.06 -5.09
N ALA A 95 10.59 14.00 -4.95
CA ALA A 95 9.92 13.01 -4.11
C ALA A 95 10.10 11.58 -4.63
N LYS A 96 10.22 11.40 -5.96
CA LYS A 96 10.49 10.10 -6.57
C LYS A 96 11.86 9.52 -6.20
N GLU A 97 12.83 10.34 -5.79
CA GLU A 97 14.14 9.86 -5.28
C GLU A 97 14.01 9.05 -3.99
N ASN A 98 12.94 9.26 -3.23
CA ASN A 98 12.68 8.56 -1.97
C ASN A 98 11.82 7.29 -2.17
N LEU A 99 11.50 6.91 -3.42
CA LEU A 99 10.71 5.71 -3.69
C LEU A 99 11.58 4.47 -3.77
N HIS A 100 11.23 3.46 -2.98
CA HIS A 100 11.87 2.16 -2.97
C HIS A 100 10.84 1.06 -3.23
N TYR A 101 11.16 0.17 -4.17
CA TYR A 101 10.31 -0.95 -4.54
C TYR A 101 10.68 -2.20 -3.75
N PHE A 102 9.71 -3.09 -3.57
CA PHE A 102 9.96 -4.38 -2.95
C PHE A 102 10.67 -5.35 -3.90
N GLU A 103 11.36 -6.33 -3.33
CA GLU A 103 11.74 -7.54 -4.05
C GLU A 103 10.50 -8.33 -4.48
N GLU A 104 10.64 -9.11 -5.57
CA GLU A 104 9.57 -9.97 -6.03
C GLU A 104 9.48 -11.24 -5.17
N PRO A 105 8.27 -11.70 -4.76
CA PRO A 105 6.95 -11.13 -5.05
C PRO A 105 6.64 -9.85 -4.25
N ALA A 106 6.31 -8.76 -4.94
CA ALA A 106 5.92 -7.52 -4.27
C ALA A 106 4.60 -7.69 -3.48
N PRO A 107 4.49 -7.14 -2.25
CA PRO A 107 3.23 -7.12 -1.53
C PRO A 107 2.25 -6.18 -2.21
N ALA A 108 0.98 -6.56 -2.25
CA ALA A 108 -0.07 -5.74 -2.84
C ALA A 108 -1.37 -5.80 -2.04
N ARG A 109 -2.15 -4.72 -2.12
CA ARG A 109 -3.53 -4.69 -1.60
C ARG A 109 -4.51 -5.08 -2.69
N GLU A 110 -5.60 -5.73 -2.32
CA GLU A 110 -6.73 -5.96 -3.23
C GLU A 110 -7.65 -4.74 -3.24
N VAL A 111 -7.99 -4.25 -4.44
CA VAL A 111 -9.00 -3.20 -4.64
C VAL A 111 -10.21 -3.81 -5.32
N SER A 112 -11.31 -3.87 -4.56
CA SER A 112 -12.54 -4.56 -4.94
C SER A 112 -13.78 -3.69 -4.71
N ILE A 113 -14.83 -3.89 -5.53
CA ILE A 113 -16.14 -3.27 -5.33
C ILE A 113 -16.98 -4.17 -4.44
N ILE A 114 -17.57 -3.59 -3.40
CA ILE A 114 -18.51 -4.25 -2.51
C ILE A 114 -19.91 -3.71 -2.83
N TYR A 115 -20.88 -4.59 -2.94
CA TYR A 115 -22.29 -4.26 -3.19
C TYR A 115 -23.20 -5.17 -2.38
N HIS A 116 -24.47 -4.74 -2.23
CA HIS A 116 -25.44 -5.46 -1.44
C HIS A 116 -25.86 -6.78 -2.10
N LYS A 117 -26.05 -7.84 -1.31
CA LYS A 117 -26.39 -9.20 -1.78
C LYS A 117 -27.71 -9.30 -2.55
N SER A 118 -28.56 -8.28 -2.46
CA SER A 118 -29.78 -8.22 -3.28
C SER A 118 -29.53 -8.00 -4.78
N GLU A 119 -28.27 -7.73 -5.18
CA GLU A 119 -27.84 -7.63 -6.59
C GLU A 119 -28.70 -6.64 -7.41
N LEU A 120 -29.17 -5.57 -6.74
CA LEU A 120 -29.89 -4.51 -7.42
C LEU A 120 -28.91 -3.67 -8.23
N LYS A 121 -29.25 -3.37 -9.49
CA LYS A 121 -28.46 -2.54 -10.42
C LYS A 121 -27.11 -3.15 -10.86
N MET A 122 -27.03 -4.48 -11.00
CA MET A 122 -25.80 -5.17 -11.46
C MET A 122 -25.20 -4.61 -12.75
N GLN A 123 -26.02 -4.21 -13.72
CA GLN A 123 -25.53 -3.59 -14.97
C GLN A 123 -24.67 -2.34 -14.72
N ILE A 124 -25.01 -1.53 -13.70
CA ILE A 124 -24.24 -0.35 -13.33
C ILE A 124 -22.91 -0.76 -12.67
N ILE A 125 -22.97 -1.76 -11.77
CA ILE A 125 -21.78 -2.27 -11.06
C ILE A 125 -20.78 -2.85 -12.06
N GLU A 126 -21.25 -3.65 -13.01
CA GLU A 126 -20.43 -4.24 -14.07
C GLU A 126 -19.83 -3.19 -15.00
N ALA A 127 -20.62 -2.17 -15.39
CA ALA A 127 -20.12 -1.05 -16.17
C ALA A 127 -19.01 -0.29 -15.43
N MET A 128 -19.21 0.03 -14.15
CA MET A 128 -18.18 0.66 -13.31
C MET A 128 -16.93 -0.21 -13.20
N GLN A 129 -17.09 -1.50 -12.93
CA GLN A 129 -15.99 -2.46 -12.86
C GLN A 129 -15.19 -2.49 -14.17
N SER A 130 -15.88 -2.49 -15.31
CA SER A 130 -15.26 -2.51 -16.63
C SER A 130 -14.42 -1.25 -16.88
N VAL A 131 -14.99 -0.07 -16.59
CA VAL A 131 -14.29 1.21 -16.73
C VAL A 131 -13.05 1.28 -15.84
N ILE A 132 -13.20 0.95 -14.54
CA ILE A 132 -12.07 0.95 -13.59
C ILE A 132 -10.98 -0.02 -14.07
N SER A 133 -11.36 -1.25 -14.41
CA SER A 133 -10.37 -2.27 -14.82
C SER A 133 -9.68 -1.89 -16.14
N GLY A 134 -10.38 -1.23 -17.06
CA GLY A 134 -9.84 -0.71 -18.30
C GLY A 134 -8.77 0.36 -18.08
N ILE A 135 -9.05 1.35 -17.21
CA ILE A 135 -8.10 2.42 -16.86
C ILE A 135 -6.87 1.84 -16.15
N ILE A 136 -7.08 0.96 -15.16
CA ILE A 136 -6.00 0.41 -14.35
C ILE A 136 -5.03 -0.45 -15.15
N ARG A 137 -5.49 -1.21 -16.16
CA ARG A 137 -4.59 -1.95 -17.06
C ARG A 137 -3.59 -1.06 -17.78
N GLY A 138 -3.96 0.20 -18.05
CA GLY A 138 -3.05 1.19 -18.63
C GLY A 138 -2.04 1.75 -17.63
N ALA A 139 -2.44 1.89 -16.36
CA ALA A 139 -1.61 2.47 -15.30
C ALA A 139 -0.67 1.45 -14.62
N ILE A 140 -1.09 0.18 -14.54
CA ILE A 140 -0.37 -0.91 -13.89
C ILE A 140 -0.23 -2.05 -14.90
N LYS A 141 0.97 -2.25 -15.47
CA LYS A 141 1.26 -3.38 -16.36
C LYS A 141 1.28 -4.68 -15.55
N PHE A 142 0.13 -5.31 -15.44
CA PHE A 142 -0.02 -6.68 -14.92
C PHE A 142 0.43 -7.70 -15.96
N GLN A 143 1.72 -8.01 -15.98
CA GLN A 143 2.23 -9.25 -16.58
C GLN A 143 3.17 -9.88 -15.55
N ASP A 144 2.72 -10.99 -14.95
CA ASP A 144 3.55 -11.96 -14.21
C ASP A 144 4.13 -11.57 -12.84
N VAL A 145 3.37 -10.86 -12.01
CA VAL A 145 3.77 -10.66 -10.60
C VAL A 145 3.10 -11.72 -9.73
N LYS A 146 3.90 -12.59 -9.10
CA LYS A 146 3.44 -13.37 -7.94
C LYS A 146 3.09 -12.35 -6.85
N ILE A 147 1.84 -12.30 -6.41
CA ILE A 147 1.40 -11.35 -5.39
C ILE A 147 1.11 -12.10 -4.10
N ILE A 148 1.64 -11.58 -2.99
CA ILE A 148 1.29 -12.06 -1.66
C ILE A 148 0.00 -11.33 -1.22
N SER A 149 -1.09 -12.09 -1.05
CA SER A 149 -2.30 -11.57 -0.41
C SER A 149 -2.04 -11.38 1.09
N LEU A 150 -2.36 -10.19 1.58
CA LEU A 150 -2.24 -9.84 3.00
C LEU A 150 -3.35 -10.42 3.87
N TYR A 151 -4.38 -11.01 3.26
CA TYR A 151 -5.46 -11.69 3.94
C TYR A 151 -5.41 -13.19 3.65
N PRO A 152 -5.24 -14.05 4.67
CA PRO A 152 -5.39 -15.50 4.47
C PRO A 152 -6.84 -15.78 4.07
N ASN A 153 -7.03 -16.61 3.03
CA ASN A 153 -8.31 -17.01 2.42
C ASN A 153 -9.49 -16.97 3.40
N LYS A 154 -10.16 -15.82 3.53
CA LYS A 154 -11.52 -15.77 4.07
C LYS A 154 -12.40 -16.35 2.98
N LYS A 155 -12.97 -17.54 3.22
CA LYS A 155 -14.02 -18.11 2.37
C LYS A 155 -15.03 -16.99 2.08
N ARG A 156 -15.23 -16.67 0.79
CA ARG A 156 -16.31 -15.80 0.36
C ARG A 156 -17.62 -16.35 0.94
N PRO A 157 -18.43 -15.54 1.65
CA PRO A 157 -19.79 -15.91 1.99
C PRO A 157 -20.71 -15.94 0.77
#